data_AF-A0A8W8IA68-F1
#
_entry.id   AF-A0A8W8IA68-F1
#
_cell.length_a   1.000
_cell.length_b   1.000
_cell.length_c   1.000
_cell.angle_alpha   90.00
_cell.angle_beta   90.00
_cell.angle_gamma   90.00
#
_symmetry.space_group_name_H-M   'P 1'
#
loop_
_entity.id
_entity.type
_entity.pdbx_description
1 polymer ?
#
loop_
_entity_poly.entity_id
_entity_poly.type
_entity_poly.pdbx_seq_one_letter_code
_entity_poly.pdbx_strand_id
1 'polypeptide(L)'
;WSLASSDTSSLQRPVRKFKSQSGNPNSHSRSHHHHHHKDIKAINRRFQRLESHVVTLARSVAHLSSELRSHNSMVSELESLRKEVREMKEQQFILSHQSGPQGYNSLEHNKGWGPSLTNPKRINKLTQFFGQEPPLMEWFLKNLGYEKFACNFNAEHIGMLELPYMTEERLEKIGIPMGPRLRILQEAQNCFQHENLNIYIV
;
A
#
# COMPACT_ATOMS: atom_id res chain seq x y z
N TRP A 1 22.28 12.38 25.82
CA TRP A 1 22.90 13.68 25.55
C TRP A 1 21.90 14.52 24.78
N SER A 2 21.38 15.68 25.16
CA SER A 2 21.18 16.38 26.43
C SER A 2 20.07 17.40 26.13
N LEU A 3 19.12 17.57 27.03
CA LEU A 3 18.19 18.70 27.04
C LEU A 3 18.97 19.98 27.31
N ALA A 4 18.71 21.05 26.54
CA ALA A 4 19.21 22.39 26.80
C ALA A 4 18.26 23.40 26.14
N SER A 5 17.96 24.55 26.71
CA SER A 5 17.93 25.01 28.10
C SER A 5 17.17 26.33 28.04
N SER A 6 16.49 26.67 29.12
CA SER A 6 15.79 27.93 29.32
C SER A 6 16.76 29.11 29.32
N ASP A 7 16.49 30.14 28.51
CA ASP A 7 17.09 31.46 28.68
C ASP A 7 16.16 32.33 29.51
N THR A 8 16.41 32.31 30.83
CA THR A 8 15.91 33.30 31.77
C THR A 8 17.11 33.99 32.42
N SER A 9 17.65 35.08 31.84
CA SER A 9 18.28 36.13 32.66
C SER A 9 18.52 37.43 31.88
N SER A 10 18.05 38.54 32.45
CA SER A 10 18.86 39.74 32.64
C SER A 10 18.13 40.66 33.63
N LEU A 11 18.44 40.46 34.90
CA LEU A 11 18.16 41.41 35.98
C LEU A 11 19.05 42.64 35.78
N GLN A 12 18.48 43.73 35.23
CA GLN A 12 19.00 45.06 35.48
C GLN A 12 17.98 45.84 36.31
N ARG A 13 18.31 46.06 37.58
CA ARG A 13 17.59 46.99 38.47
C ARG A 13 17.89 48.43 38.01
N PRO A 14 16.90 49.25 37.65
CA PRO A 14 17.11 50.69 37.58
C PRO A 14 17.10 51.26 39.01
N VAL A 15 18.19 51.94 39.37
CA VAL A 15 18.29 52.77 40.59
C VAL A 15 17.25 53.89 40.48
N ARG A 16 16.24 53.84 41.36
CA ARG A 16 15.20 54.89 41.44
C ARG A 16 15.81 56.16 42.03
N LYS A 17 16.02 57.18 41.20
CA LYS A 17 16.22 58.56 41.67
C LYS A 17 14.88 59.08 42.19
N PHE A 18 14.82 59.41 43.49
CA PHE A 18 13.70 60.12 44.08
C PHE A 18 13.58 61.50 43.41
N LYS A 19 12.50 61.72 42.65
CA LYS A 19 12.12 63.03 42.14
C LYS A 19 10.95 63.53 42.98
N SER A 20 11.17 64.63 43.69
CA SER A 20 10.15 65.37 44.43
C SER A 20 9.00 65.76 43.50
N GLN A 21 7.80 65.27 43.80
CA GLN A 21 6.55 65.68 43.17
C GLN A 21 6.27 67.14 43.51
N SER A 22 6.54 68.03 42.56
CA SER A 22 5.75 69.26 42.42
C SER A 22 4.63 68.91 41.44
N GLY A 23 3.42 68.72 41.97
CA GLY A 23 2.24 68.36 41.19
C GLY A 23 1.76 69.55 40.39
N ASN A 24 1.91 69.50 39.06
CA ASN A 24 1.28 70.43 38.15
C ASN A 24 -0.08 69.83 37.72
N PRO A 25 -1.24 70.40 38.10
CA PRO A 25 -2.54 69.77 37.91
C PRO A 25 -2.94 69.57 36.43
N ASN A 26 -2.24 70.21 35.49
CA ASN A 26 -2.46 70.07 34.04
C ASN A 26 -1.83 68.81 33.39
N SER A 27 -1.12 67.94 34.13
CA SER A 27 -0.53 66.72 33.54
C SER A 27 -1.48 65.52 33.43
N HIS A 28 -2.63 65.55 34.12
CA HIS A 28 -3.53 64.40 34.19
C HIS A 28 -4.27 64.13 32.86
N SER A 29 -4.66 65.17 32.13
CA SER A 29 -5.38 65.03 30.84
C SER A 29 -4.52 64.39 29.74
N ARG A 30 -3.23 64.76 29.65
CA ARG A 30 -2.30 64.21 28.65
C ARG A 30 -1.92 62.75 28.90
N SER A 31 -1.87 62.32 30.15
CA SER A 31 -1.58 60.93 30.53
C SER A 31 -2.71 59.97 30.12
N HIS A 32 -3.96 60.36 30.32
CA HIS A 32 -5.13 59.55 29.95
C HIS A 32 -5.23 59.28 28.45
N HIS A 33 -5.00 60.30 27.60
CA HIS A 33 -4.98 60.10 26.15
C HIS A 33 -3.87 59.14 25.70
N HIS A 34 -2.71 59.20 26.35
CA HIS A 34 -1.59 58.33 26.00
C HIS A 34 -1.80 56.87 26.44
N HIS A 35 -2.50 56.65 27.56
CA HIS A 35 -2.93 55.33 28.00
C HIS A 35 -4.00 54.74 27.08
N HIS A 36 -5.06 55.49 26.77
CA HIS A 36 -6.12 55.03 25.86
C HIS A 36 -5.58 54.65 24.47
N HIS A 37 -4.62 55.41 23.94
CA HIS A 37 -3.98 55.06 22.66
C HIS A 37 -3.10 53.80 22.76
N LYS A 38 -2.46 53.54 23.91
CA LYS A 38 -1.73 52.28 24.16
C LYS A 38 -2.71 51.10 24.25
N ASP A 39 -3.88 51.30 24.85
CA ASP A 39 -4.91 50.28 24.98
C ASP A 39 -5.54 49.95 23.63
N ILE A 40 -5.85 50.94 22.79
CA ILE A 40 -6.30 50.74 21.41
C ILE A 40 -5.25 49.95 20.62
N LYS A 41 -3.97 50.31 20.73
CA LYS A 41 -2.87 49.56 20.09
C LYS A 41 -2.75 48.14 20.61
N ALA A 42 -2.97 47.91 21.90
CA ALA A 42 -2.96 46.57 22.49
C ALA A 42 -4.15 45.72 22.00
N ILE A 43 -5.33 46.32 21.87
CA ILE A 43 -6.54 45.70 21.34
C ILE A 43 -6.36 45.34 19.87
N ASN A 44 -5.85 46.26 19.04
CA ASN A 44 -5.59 45.97 17.62
C ASN A 44 -4.59 44.82 17.43
N ARG A 45 -3.56 44.72 18.29
CA ARG A 45 -2.65 43.55 18.28
C ARG A 45 -3.34 42.25 18.69
N ARG A 46 -4.38 42.30 19.53
CA ARG A 46 -5.17 41.10 19.86
C ARG A 46 -6.08 40.71 18.70
N PHE A 47 -6.71 41.67 18.03
CA PHE A 47 -7.49 41.42 16.82
C PHE A 47 -6.65 40.85 15.69
N GLN A 48 -5.48 41.41 15.41
CA GLN A 48 -4.54 40.84 14.41
C GLN A 48 -4.15 39.39 14.72
N ARG A 49 -3.93 39.05 16.00
CA ARG A 49 -3.67 37.66 16.40
C ARG A 49 -4.89 36.78 16.19
N LEU A 50 -6.08 37.25 16.57
CA LEU A 50 -7.33 36.52 16.35
C LEU A 50 -7.59 36.28 14.86
N GLU A 51 -7.42 37.30 14.03
CA GLU A 51 -7.51 37.20 12.57
C GLU A 51 -6.54 36.13 12.04
N SER A 52 -5.27 36.17 12.48
CA SER A 52 -4.28 35.17 12.06
C SER A 52 -4.67 33.74 12.47
N HIS A 53 -5.24 33.55 13.66
CA HIS A 53 -5.70 32.24 14.13
C HIS A 53 -6.94 31.78 13.36
N VAL A 54 -7.90 32.65 13.10
CA VAL A 54 -9.10 32.34 12.30
C VAL A 54 -8.70 31.92 10.89
N VAL A 55 -7.77 32.64 10.26
CA VAL A 55 -7.24 32.28 8.93
C VAL A 55 -6.55 30.92 8.95
N THR A 56 -5.73 30.67 9.97
CA THR A 56 -5.04 29.38 10.13
C THR A 56 -6.05 28.24 10.31
N LEU A 57 -7.06 28.43 11.16
CA LEU A 57 -8.14 27.45 11.36
C LEU A 57 -8.92 27.20 10.08
N ALA A 58 -9.30 28.25 9.34
CA ALA A 58 -10.00 28.11 8.08
C ALA A 58 -9.18 27.29 7.07
N ARG A 59 -7.86 27.51 7.01
CA ARG A 59 -6.95 26.71 6.18
C ARG A 59 -6.94 25.25 6.61
N SER A 60 -6.81 24.97 7.90
CA SER A 60 -6.82 23.61 8.44
C SER A 60 -8.15 22.89 8.20
N VAL A 61 -9.29 23.56 8.38
CA VAL A 61 -10.63 23.01 8.11
C VAL A 61 -10.82 22.74 6.62
N ALA A 62 -10.36 23.64 5.74
CA ALA A 62 -10.42 23.42 4.30
C ALA A 62 -9.58 22.22 3.87
N HIS A 63 -8.37 22.07 4.44
CA HIS A 63 -7.51 20.90 4.21
C HIS A 63 -8.18 19.61 4.66
N LEU A 64 -8.65 19.56 5.90
CA LEU A 64 -9.35 18.39 6.45
C LEU A 64 -10.61 18.05 5.64
N SER A 65 -11.37 19.05 5.21
CA SER A 65 -12.53 18.87 4.33
C SER A 65 -12.14 18.28 2.97
N SER A 66 -11.00 18.68 2.42
CA SER A 66 -10.44 18.07 1.20
C SER A 66 -10.06 16.61 1.42
N GLU A 67 -9.37 16.31 2.51
CA GLU A 67 -8.97 14.94 2.88
C GLU A 67 -10.19 14.03 3.08
N LEU A 68 -11.21 14.50 3.80
CA LEU A 68 -12.44 13.74 4.04
C LEU A 68 -13.20 13.45 2.74
N ARG A 69 -13.24 14.41 1.81
CA ARG A 69 -13.84 14.20 0.48
C ARG A 69 -13.08 13.15 -0.32
N SER A 70 -11.75 13.22 -0.34
CA SER A 70 -10.91 12.21 -0.98
C SER A 70 -11.12 10.83 -0.36
N HIS A 71 -11.15 10.75 0.97
CA HIS A 71 -11.40 9.52 1.70
C HIS A 71 -12.76 8.90 1.35
N ASN A 72 -13.82 9.71 1.29
CA ASN A 72 -15.15 9.21 0.92
C ASN A 72 -15.21 8.70 -0.53
N SER A 73 -14.50 9.34 -1.46
CA SER A 73 -14.37 8.84 -2.84
C SER A 73 -13.72 7.46 -2.85
N MET A 74 -12.59 7.30 -2.15
CA MET A 74 -11.90 6.01 -2.05
C MET A 74 -12.76 4.93 -1.40
N VAL A 75 -13.52 5.27 -0.35
CA VAL A 75 -14.44 4.31 0.29
C VAL A 75 -15.52 3.85 -0.68
N SER A 76 -16.11 4.75 -1.45
CA SER A 76 -17.11 4.40 -2.46
C SER A 76 -16.53 3.52 -3.58
N GLU A 77 -15.33 3.83 -4.05
CA GLU A 77 -14.61 2.99 -5.02
C GLU A 77 -14.34 1.59 -4.45
N LEU A 78 -13.88 1.49 -3.19
CA LEU A 78 -13.67 0.22 -2.51
C LEU A 78 -14.96 -0.58 -2.33
N GLU A 79 -16.08 0.07 -2.03
CA GLU A 79 -17.39 -0.59 -1.94
C GLU A 79 -17.84 -1.13 -3.31
N SER A 80 -17.62 -0.37 -4.38
CA SER A 80 -17.87 -0.82 -5.76
C SER A 80 -17.03 -2.06 -6.10
N LEU A 81 -15.72 -2.02 -5.81
CA LEU A 81 -14.82 -3.16 -6.02
C LEU A 81 -15.25 -4.38 -5.19
N ARG A 82 -15.63 -4.19 -3.92
CA ARG A 82 -16.16 -5.29 -3.09
C ARG A 82 -17.45 -5.88 -3.66
N LYS A 83 -18.31 -5.06 -4.27
CA LYS A 83 -19.53 -5.53 -4.93
C LYS A 83 -19.19 -6.34 -6.17
N GLU A 84 -18.31 -5.83 -7.03
CA GLU A 84 -17.83 -6.53 -8.22
C GLU A 84 -17.16 -7.87 -7.89
N VAL A 85 -16.31 -7.92 -6.85
CA VAL A 85 -15.69 -9.17 -6.38
C VAL A 85 -16.73 -10.18 -5.89
N ARG A 86 -17.80 -9.72 -5.21
CA ARG A 86 -18.89 -10.62 -4.79
C ARG A 86 -19.66 -11.16 -5.99
N GLU A 87 -19.98 -10.30 -6.95
CA GLU A 87 -20.67 -10.70 -8.18
C GLU A 87 -19.83 -11.68 -9.00
N MET A 88 -18.51 -11.46 -9.11
CA MET A 88 -17.57 -12.38 -9.76
C MET A 88 -17.51 -13.73 -9.03
N LYS A 89 -17.48 -13.72 -7.69
CA LYS A 89 -17.51 -14.94 -6.87
C LYS A 89 -18.83 -15.71 -7.02
N GLU A 90 -19.95 -15.00 -7.13
CA GLU A 90 -21.27 -15.59 -7.34
C GLU A 90 -21.42 -16.17 -8.75
N GLN A 91 -20.95 -15.45 -9.78
CA GLN A 91 -20.88 -15.97 -11.15
C GLN A 91 -20.00 -17.23 -11.22
N GLN A 92 -18.85 -17.24 -10.55
CA GLN A 92 -17.98 -18.41 -10.45
C GLN A 92 -18.67 -19.57 -9.71
N PHE A 93 -19.44 -19.29 -8.65
CA PHE A 93 -20.22 -20.29 -7.93
C PHE A 93 -21.32 -20.91 -8.80
N ILE A 94 -22.06 -20.12 -9.56
CA ILE A 94 -23.11 -20.58 -10.49
C ILE A 94 -22.51 -21.42 -11.63
N LEU A 95 -21.36 -21.02 -12.17
CA LEU A 95 -20.66 -21.79 -13.22
C LEU A 95 -20.14 -23.14 -12.70
N SER A 96 -19.73 -23.21 -11.42
CA SER A 96 -19.25 -24.44 -10.79
C SER A 96 -20.34 -25.48 -10.48
N HIS A 97 -21.62 -25.08 -10.39
CA HIS A 97 -22.74 -25.99 -10.09
C HIS A 97 -23.40 -26.63 -11.33
N GLN A 98 -22.94 -26.30 -12.55
CA GLN A 98 -23.39 -26.99 -13.76
C GLN A 98 -22.55 -28.24 -14.10
N SER A 99 -21.42 -28.46 -13.41
CA SER A 99 -20.66 -29.72 -13.43
C SER A 99 -20.94 -30.48 -12.12
N GLY A 100 -21.59 -31.65 -12.23
CA GLY A 100 -22.20 -32.40 -11.13
C GLY A 100 -21.29 -32.89 -9.99
N PRO A 101 -21.88 -33.50 -8.95
CA PRO A 101 -21.20 -33.77 -7.68
C PRO A 101 -20.39 -35.07 -7.76
N GLN A 102 -19.07 -34.96 -7.69
CA GLN A 102 -18.19 -36.03 -7.23
C GLN A 102 -17.49 -35.53 -5.97
N GLY A 103 -17.58 -36.34 -4.93
CA GLY A 103 -17.30 -35.95 -3.55
C GLY A 103 -15.81 -35.79 -3.21
N TYR A 104 -15.61 -35.80 -1.90
CA TYR A 104 -14.34 -35.87 -1.17
C TYR A 104 -13.57 -34.55 -1.08
N ASN A 105 -13.66 -33.96 0.12
CA ASN A 105 -12.80 -32.91 0.64
C ASN A 105 -11.32 -33.14 0.28
N SER A 106 -10.71 -32.23 -0.49
CA SER A 106 -9.28 -31.86 -0.44
C SER A 106 -8.80 -31.18 -1.74
N LEU A 107 -9.20 -29.95 -2.07
CA LEU A 107 -8.43 -29.12 -3.03
C LEU A 107 -8.79 -27.61 -3.08
N GLU A 108 -9.16 -26.96 -1.98
CA GLU A 108 -9.50 -25.52 -2.01
C GLU A 108 -8.32 -24.61 -1.57
N HIS A 109 -7.07 -25.01 -1.81
CA HIS A 109 -5.88 -24.15 -1.64
C HIS A 109 -5.02 -23.99 -2.89
N ASN A 110 -5.41 -24.55 -4.04
CA ASN A 110 -4.58 -24.51 -5.26
C ASN A 110 -5.38 -24.24 -6.54
N LYS A 111 -6.41 -23.38 -6.46
CA LYS A 111 -7.00 -22.71 -7.64
C LYS A 111 -6.34 -21.35 -7.89
N GLY A 112 -5.05 -21.27 -7.58
CA GLY A 112 -4.23 -20.06 -7.60
C GLY A 112 -2.97 -20.23 -8.45
N TRP A 113 -3.03 -21.07 -9.48
CA TRP A 113 -2.13 -20.92 -10.62
C TRP A 113 -2.39 -19.51 -11.17
N GLY A 114 -1.56 -18.56 -10.74
CA GLY A 114 -1.63 -17.18 -11.21
C GLY A 114 -1.65 -17.14 -12.74
N PRO A 115 -2.23 -16.07 -13.32
CA PRO A 115 -2.71 -16.06 -14.70
C PRO A 115 -1.62 -16.47 -15.70
N SER A 116 -1.85 -17.58 -16.39
CA SER A 116 -1.08 -18.11 -17.52
C SER A 116 0.44 -18.02 -17.40
N LEU A 117 1.02 -18.75 -16.44
CA LEU A 117 2.47 -19.02 -16.37
C LEU A 117 3.00 -19.80 -17.59
N THR A 118 2.12 -20.25 -18.47
CA THR A 118 2.42 -20.91 -19.75
C THR A 118 2.23 -19.99 -20.96
N ASN A 119 1.81 -18.74 -20.78
CA ASN A 119 1.62 -17.81 -21.90
C ASN A 119 2.93 -17.08 -22.24
N PRO A 120 3.54 -17.35 -23.42
CA PRO A 120 4.85 -16.79 -23.77
C PRO A 120 4.86 -15.25 -23.83
N LYS A 121 3.73 -14.61 -24.18
CA LYS A 121 3.62 -13.14 -24.20
C LYS A 121 3.71 -12.54 -22.80
N ARG A 122 3.10 -13.22 -21.81
CA ARG A 122 3.15 -12.80 -20.41
C ARG A 122 4.52 -13.04 -19.82
N ILE A 123 5.14 -14.20 -20.09
CA ILE A 123 6.50 -14.51 -19.64
C ILE A 123 7.47 -13.48 -20.18
N ASN A 124 7.41 -13.16 -21.49
CA ASN A 124 8.25 -12.11 -22.08
C ASN A 124 8.04 -10.75 -21.40
N LYS A 125 6.80 -10.38 -21.08
CA LYS A 125 6.51 -9.15 -20.33
C LYS A 125 7.11 -9.20 -18.92
N LEU A 126 6.97 -10.30 -18.19
CA LEU A 126 7.62 -10.48 -16.88
C LEU A 126 9.15 -10.41 -17.00
N THR A 127 9.75 -11.11 -17.95
CA THR A 127 11.20 -11.08 -18.21
C THR A 127 11.69 -9.67 -18.53
N GLN A 128 10.90 -8.87 -19.27
CA GLN A 128 11.19 -7.45 -19.52
C GLN A 128 11.14 -6.58 -18.23
N PHE A 129 10.24 -6.90 -17.29
CA PHE A 129 10.15 -6.17 -16.01
C PHE A 129 11.25 -6.56 -15.01
N PHE A 130 11.62 -7.84 -14.95
CA PHE A 130 12.59 -8.34 -13.98
C PHE A 130 14.04 -8.29 -14.48
N GLY A 131 14.28 -8.14 -15.80
CA GLY A 131 15.62 -8.15 -16.41
C GLY A 131 16.30 -9.52 -16.43
N GLN A 132 15.73 -10.50 -15.72
CA GLN A 132 16.08 -11.91 -15.70
C GLN A 132 14.79 -12.72 -15.88
N GLU A 133 14.90 -13.90 -16.50
CA GLU A 133 13.76 -14.82 -16.58
C GLU A 133 13.31 -15.19 -15.15
N PRO A 134 12.04 -14.95 -14.77
CA PRO A 134 11.56 -15.25 -13.44
C PRO A 134 11.74 -16.75 -13.13
N PRO A 135 12.08 -17.14 -11.88
CA PRO A 135 12.34 -18.53 -11.50
C PRO A 135 11.02 -19.33 -11.37
N LEU A 136 10.26 -19.40 -12.46
CA LEU A 136 8.93 -19.99 -12.52
C LEU A 136 8.97 -21.49 -12.21
N MET A 137 10.01 -22.18 -12.69
CA MET A 137 10.21 -23.61 -12.43
C MET A 137 10.45 -23.88 -10.94
N GLU A 138 11.27 -23.05 -10.28
CA GLU A 138 11.55 -23.17 -8.85
C GLU A 138 10.28 -22.98 -8.02
N TRP A 139 9.47 -21.96 -8.37
CA TRP A 139 8.20 -21.71 -7.70
C TRP A 139 7.17 -22.84 -7.91
N PHE A 140 7.07 -23.35 -9.15
CA PHE A 140 6.23 -24.51 -9.48
C PHE A 140 6.60 -25.73 -8.63
N LEU A 141 7.89 -26.08 -8.57
CA LEU A 141 8.37 -27.21 -7.81
C LEU A 141 8.23 -26.99 -6.30
N LYS A 142 8.45 -25.76 -5.81
CA LYS A 142 8.23 -25.40 -4.41
C LYS A 142 6.80 -25.65 -3.96
N ASN A 143 5.82 -25.29 -4.77
CA ASN A 143 4.40 -25.52 -4.47
C ASN A 143 4.03 -27.01 -4.47
N LEU A 144 4.74 -27.83 -5.25
CA LEU A 144 4.61 -29.29 -5.22
C LEU A 144 5.41 -29.96 -4.09
N GLY A 145 6.23 -29.21 -3.35
CA GLY A 145 7.13 -29.75 -2.33
C GLY A 145 8.41 -30.41 -2.90
N TYR A 146 8.75 -30.08 -4.14
CA TYR A 146 9.82 -30.66 -4.95
C TYR A 146 10.94 -29.67 -5.30
N GLU A 147 11.07 -28.57 -4.54
CA GLU A 147 12.06 -27.50 -4.74
C GLU A 147 13.50 -28.02 -4.90
N LYS A 148 13.86 -29.10 -4.18
CA LYS A 148 15.19 -29.73 -4.28
C LYS A 148 15.59 -30.19 -5.68
N PHE A 149 14.62 -30.40 -6.58
CA PHE A 149 14.88 -30.82 -7.96
C PHE A 149 15.01 -29.63 -8.92
N ALA A 150 14.82 -28.39 -8.47
CA ALA A 150 14.90 -27.20 -9.33
C ALA A 150 16.25 -27.08 -10.06
N CYS A 151 17.35 -27.43 -9.39
CA CYS A 151 18.68 -27.45 -10.00
C CYS A 151 18.76 -28.41 -11.20
N ASN A 152 18.05 -29.54 -11.16
CA ASN A 152 18.07 -30.53 -12.24
C ASN A 152 17.39 -29.99 -13.51
N PHE A 153 16.30 -29.23 -13.35
CA PHE A 153 15.63 -28.56 -14.47
C PHE A 153 16.46 -27.39 -15.01
N ASN A 154 17.09 -26.61 -14.12
CA ASN A 154 17.94 -25.49 -14.53
C ASN A 154 19.17 -25.95 -15.31
N ALA A 155 19.79 -27.08 -14.93
CA ALA A 155 20.95 -27.64 -15.63
C ALA A 155 20.65 -28.03 -17.09
N GLU A 156 19.41 -28.43 -17.37
CA GLU A 156 18.93 -28.85 -18.69
C GLU A 156 18.13 -27.75 -19.39
N HIS A 157 18.10 -26.53 -18.82
CA HIS A 157 17.32 -25.37 -19.31
C HIS A 157 15.83 -25.67 -19.55
N ILE A 158 15.25 -26.54 -18.73
CA ILE A 158 13.85 -26.93 -18.85
C ILE A 158 12.96 -25.87 -18.18
N GLY A 159 12.16 -25.19 -18.99
CA GLY A 159 11.20 -24.18 -18.54
C GLY A 159 9.77 -24.70 -18.39
N MET A 160 8.88 -23.86 -17.85
CA MET A 160 7.44 -24.15 -17.69
C MET A 160 6.69 -24.40 -19.00
N LEU A 161 7.23 -23.92 -20.13
CA LEU A 161 6.67 -24.13 -21.47
C LEU A 161 7.01 -25.52 -22.02
N GLU A 162 8.19 -26.05 -21.68
CA GLU A 162 8.68 -27.33 -22.17
C GLU A 162 8.16 -28.49 -21.29
N LEU A 163 7.95 -28.23 -20.00
CA LEU A 163 7.54 -29.21 -19.01
C LEU A 163 6.30 -30.03 -19.37
N PRO A 164 5.20 -29.47 -19.94
CA PRO A 164 4.03 -30.25 -20.35
C PRO A 164 4.30 -31.25 -21.48
N TYR A 165 5.38 -31.06 -22.24
CA TYR A 165 5.79 -31.91 -23.36
C TYR A 165 6.89 -32.89 -22.98
N MET A 166 7.33 -32.89 -21.72
CA MET A 166 8.28 -33.85 -21.22
C MET A 166 7.68 -35.25 -21.12
N THR A 167 8.52 -36.26 -21.29
CA THR A 167 8.15 -37.64 -21.01
C THR A 167 8.70 -38.08 -19.66
N GLU A 168 8.12 -39.14 -19.14
CA GLU A 168 8.53 -39.77 -17.90
C GLU A 168 10.03 -40.14 -17.94
N GLU A 169 10.48 -40.74 -19.05
CA GLU A 169 11.87 -41.19 -19.24
C GLU A 169 12.86 -40.02 -19.24
N ARG A 170 12.44 -38.84 -19.72
CA ARG A 170 13.30 -37.65 -19.71
C ARG A 170 13.45 -37.09 -18.29
N LEU A 171 12.37 -37.12 -17.49
CA LEU A 171 12.44 -36.75 -16.06
C LEU A 171 13.31 -37.73 -15.25
N GLU A 172 13.29 -39.00 -15.62
CA GLU A 172 14.18 -40.00 -15.02
C GLU A 172 15.65 -39.71 -15.29
N LYS A 173 16.00 -39.37 -16.54
CA LYS A 173 17.37 -39.05 -16.95
C LYS A 173 17.96 -37.85 -16.22
N ILE A 174 17.12 -36.86 -15.89
CA ILE A 174 17.53 -35.70 -15.08
C ILE A 174 17.52 -36.00 -13.57
N GLY A 175 17.33 -37.27 -13.16
CA GLY A 175 17.48 -37.72 -11.78
C GLY A 175 16.23 -37.57 -10.91
N ILE A 176 15.03 -37.48 -11.50
CA ILE A 176 13.78 -37.39 -10.73
C ILE A 176 13.21 -38.79 -10.46
N PRO A 177 12.97 -39.16 -9.18
CA PRO A 177 12.40 -40.46 -8.84
C PRO A 177 10.93 -40.56 -9.28
N MET A 178 10.44 -41.80 -9.44
CA MET A 178 9.10 -42.14 -9.96
C MET A 178 7.94 -41.30 -9.38
N GLY A 179 7.86 -41.18 -8.05
CA GLY A 179 6.75 -40.48 -7.39
C GLY A 179 6.63 -39.00 -7.78
N PRO A 180 7.65 -38.17 -7.52
CA PRO A 180 7.67 -36.77 -7.94
C PRO A 180 7.48 -36.58 -9.44
N ARG A 181 8.03 -37.46 -10.26
CA ARG A 181 7.95 -37.41 -11.72
C ARG A 181 6.51 -37.47 -12.23
N LEU A 182 5.73 -38.45 -11.78
CA LEU A 182 4.31 -38.55 -12.15
C LEU A 182 3.52 -37.32 -11.69
N ARG A 183 3.80 -36.85 -10.47
CA ARG A 183 3.10 -35.70 -9.89
C ARG A 183 3.39 -34.40 -10.64
N ILE A 184 4.65 -34.18 -11.02
CA ILE A 184 5.11 -33.01 -11.80
C ILE A 184 4.46 -33.00 -13.19
N LEU A 185 4.48 -34.13 -13.90
CA LEU A 185 3.89 -34.22 -15.25
C LEU A 185 2.38 -34.01 -15.21
N GLN A 186 1.69 -34.65 -14.26
CA GLN A 186 0.25 -34.47 -14.08
C GLN A 186 -0.08 -32.99 -13.82
N GLU A 187 0.62 -32.34 -12.89
CA GLU A 187 0.35 -30.94 -12.57
C GLU A 187 0.68 -30.00 -13.74
N ALA A 188 1.76 -30.27 -14.48
CA ALA A 188 2.13 -29.50 -15.67
C ALA A 188 1.06 -29.60 -16.77
N GLN A 189 0.48 -30.79 -16.98
CA GLN A 189 -0.63 -30.99 -17.93
C GLN A 189 -1.89 -30.25 -17.47
N ASN A 190 -2.23 -30.30 -16.18
CA ASN A 190 -3.36 -29.57 -15.62
C ASN A 190 -3.21 -28.05 -15.82
N CYS A 191 -2.00 -27.51 -15.64
CA CYS A 191 -1.67 -26.11 -15.90
C CYS A 191 -1.87 -25.74 -17.37
N PHE A 192 -1.52 -26.63 -18.30
CA PHE A 192 -1.65 -26.37 -19.74
C PHE A 192 -3.10 -26.47 -20.22
N GLN A 193 -3.88 -27.43 -19.71
CA GLN A 193 -5.28 -27.64 -20.12
C GLN A 193 -6.20 -26.51 -19.67
N HIS A 194 -6.01 -25.97 -18.46
CA HIS A 194 -6.78 -24.81 -17.99
C HIS A 194 -6.62 -23.58 -18.89
N GLU A 195 -5.47 -23.42 -19.54
CA GLU A 195 -5.18 -22.28 -20.40
C GLU A 195 -5.78 -22.44 -21.80
N ASN A 196 -5.90 -23.67 -22.30
CA ASN A 196 -6.59 -23.93 -23.57
C ASN A 196 -8.09 -23.62 -23.46
N LEU A 197 -8.71 -23.89 -22.31
CA LEU A 197 -10.13 -23.59 -22.09
C LEU A 197 -10.41 -22.08 -21.99
N ASN A 198 -9.44 -21.30 -21.50
CA ASN A 198 -9.54 -19.84 -21.41
C ASN A 198 -9.39 -19.12 -22.77
N ILE A 199 -8.95 -19.81 -23.83
CA ILE A 199 -8.78 -19.23 -25.17
C ILE A 199 -10.07 -19.34 -26.02
N TYR A 200 -11.01 -20.21 -25.65
CA TYR A 200 -12.24 -20.46 -26.43
C TYR A 200 -13.50 -19.79 -25.87
N ILE A 201 -13.37 -18.93 -24.86
CA ILE A 201 -14.50 -18.11 -24.39
C ILE A 201 -14.41 -16.75 -25.11
N VAL A 202 -15.03 -16.70 -26.29
CA VAL A 202 -15.42 -15.47 -27.02
C VAL A 202 -16.94 -15.38 -27.00
#